data_AF-A0A2V8IKP5-F1
#
_entry.id   AF-A0A2V8IKP5-F1
#
_cell.length_a   1.000
_cell.length_b   1.000
_cell.length_c   1.000
_cell.angle_alpha   90.00
_cell.angle_beta   90.00
_cell.angle_gamma   90.00
#
_symmetry.space_group_name_H-M   'P 1'
#
loop_
_entity.id
_entity.type
_entity.pdbx_description
1 polymer ?
#
loop_
_entity_poly.entity_id
_entity_poly.type
_entity_poly.pdbx_seq_one_letter_code
_entity_poly.pdbx_strand_id
1 'polypeptide(L)' 'MADLREYAEFNKEFLAVVREAKKAGKSVDDVAKTWKMPAKYTGYGAPQEARLKANIQVIYDELK' A
#
# COMPACT_ATOMS: atom_id res chain seq x y z
N MET A 1 -16.43 14.12 -5.56
CA MET A 1 -15.24 14.85 -5.06
C MET A 1 -14.72 14.31 -3.73
N ALA A 2 -15.57 13.87 -2.79
CA ALA A 2 -15.13 13.17 -1.59
C ALA A 2 -14.28 11.93 -1.92
N ASP A 3 -14.66 11.19 -2.95
CA ASP A 3 -13.96 9.98 -3.42
C ASP A 3 -12.51 10.27 -3.87
N LEU A 4 -12.25 11.42 -4.51
CA LEU A 4 -10.88 11.79 -4.93
C LEU A 4 -9.99 12.13 -3.72
N ARG A 5 -10.57 12.75 -2.68
CA ARG A 5 -9.84 13.03 -1.44
C ARG A 5 -9.51 11.74 -0.71
N GLU A 6 -10.49 10.86 -0.56
CA GLU A 6 -10.29 9.56 0.08
C GLU A 6 -9.27 8.70 -0.68
N TYR A 7 -9.34 8.69 -2.01
CA TYR A 7 -8.35 8.01 -2.85
C TYR A 7 -6.94 8.58 -2.65
N ALA A 8 -6.80 9.91 -2.56
CA ALA A 8 -5.51 10.53 -2.29
C ALA A 8 -4.98 10.21 -0.88
N GLU A 9 -5.86 10.18 0.12
CA GLU A 9 -5.52 9.78 1.49
C GLU A 9 -5.06 8.31 1.55
N PHE A 10 -5.78 7.41 0.87
CA PHE A 10 -5.40 6.01 0.75
C PHE A 10 -3.98 5.85 0.21
N ASN A 11 -3.67 6.51 -0.92
CA ASN A 11 -2.35 6.39 -1.53
C ASN A 11 -1.24 6.98 -0.65
N LYS A 12 -1.49 8.08 0.05
CA LYS A 12 -0.51 8.67 0.98
C LYS A 12 -0.20 7.73 2.15
N GLU A 13 -1.23 7.11 2.73
CA GLU A 13 -1.06 6.16 3.83
C GLU A 13 -0.40 4.87 3.38
N PHE A 14 -0.80 4.34 2.22
CA PHE A 14 -0.19 3.18 1.62
C PHE A 14 1.31 3.40 1.37
N LEU A 15 1.67 4.54 0.75
CA LEU A 15 3.06 4.94 0.56
C LEU A 15 3.83 5.03 1.88
N ALA A 16 3.23 5.62 2.92
CA ALA A 16 3.88 5.74 4.23
C ALA A 16 4.21 4.35 4.82
N VAL A 17 3.25 3.42 4.79
CA VAL A 17 3.44 2.05 5.29
C VAL A 17 4.54 1.32 4.51
N VAL A 18 4.49 1.38 3.18
CA VAL A 18 5.47 0.71 2.31
C VAL A 18 6.87 1.30 2.49
N ARG A 19 6.99 2.63 2.63
CA ARG A 19 8.26 3.30 2.92
C ARG A 19 8.88 2.83 4.24
N GLU A 20 8.10 2.77 5.31
CA GLU A 20 8.61 2.31 6.60
C GLU A 20 8.98 0.82 6.57
N ALA A 21 8.23 0.00 5.84
CA ALA A 21 8.60 -1.40 5.64
C ALA A 21 9.92 -1.56 4.86
N LYS A 22 10.14 -0.76 3.81
CA LYS A 22 11.42 -0.74 3.07
C LYS A 22 12.58 -0.34 3.97
N LYS A 23 12.42 0.74 4.75
CA LYS A 23 13.43 1.18 5.73
C LYS A 23 13.74 0.11 6.77
N ALA A 24 12.74 -0.68 7.16
CA ALA A 24 12.89 -1.81 8.07
C ALA A 24 13.47 -3.08 7.40
N GLY A 25 13.88 -3.01 6.13
CA GLY A 25 14.50 -4.13 5.41
C GLY A 25 13.55 -5.25 4.99
N LYS A 26 12.22 -5.03 5.05
CA LYS A 26 11.24 -6.05 4.65
C LYS A 26 11.20 -6.22 3.14
N SER A 27 11.01 -7.46 2.66
CA SER A 27 10.81 -7.73 1.23
C SER A 27 9.40 -7.36 0.77
N VAL A 28 9.19 -7.25 -0.54
CA VAL A 28 7.85 -7.04 -1.13
C VAL A 28 6.86 -8.12 -0.70
N ASP A 29 7.31 -9.38 -0.65
CA ASP A 29 6.49 -10.51 -0.22
C ASP A 29 6.09 -10.41 1.26
N ASP A 30 7.01 -9.99 2.13
CA ASP A 30 6.70 -9.82 3.56
C ASP A 30 5.64 -8.73 3.78
N VAL A 31 5.75 -7.63 3.04
CA VAL A 31 4.76 -6.54 3.12
C VAL A 31 3.42 -7.01 2.58
N ALA A 32 3.39 -7.66 1.41
CA ALA A 32 2.14 -8.13 0.81
C ALA A 32 1.40 -9.17 1.69
N LYS A 33 2.13 -10.05 2.39
CA LYS A 33 1.55 -11.04 3.30
C LYS A 33 0.99 -10.43 4.59
N THR A 34 1.54 -9.31 5.04
CA THR A 34 1.20 -8.72 6.35
C THR A 34 0.27 -7.51 6.24
N TRP A 35 0.25 -6.84 5.09
CA TRP A 35 -0.59 -5.68 4.85
C TRP A 35 -2.08 -6.05 4.82
N LYS A 36 -2.90 -5.18 5.42
CA LYS A 36 -4.35 -5.29 5.41
C LYS A 36 -4.95 -3.94 5.03
N MET A 37 -6.08 -3.98 4.33
CA MET A 37 -6.86 -2.77 4.03
C MET A 37 -7.25 -2.08 5.34
N PRO A 38 -6.92 -0.80 5.54
CA PRO A 38 -7.37 -0.06 6.72
C PRO A 38 -8.90 0.00 6.76
N ALA A 39 -9.48 -0.29 7.94
CA ALA A 39 -10.94 -0.46 8.10
C ALA A 39 -11.78 0.78 7.69
N LYS A 40 -11.17 1.97 7.68
CA LYS A 40 -11.82 3.22 7.27
C LYS A 40 -12.10 3.32 5.76
N TYR A 41 -11.37 2.56 4.92
CA TYR A 41 -11.62 2.52 3.47
C TYR A 41 -12.68 1.46 3.16
N THR A 42 -13.89 1.68 3.66
CA THR A 42 -15.03 0.78 3.46
C THR A 42 -15.46 0.78 2.00
N GLY A 43 -15.83 -0.38 1.46
CA GLY A 43 -16.24 -0.51 0.05
C GLY A 43 -15.09 -0.70 -0.93
N TYR A 44 -13.83 -0.58 -0.49
CA TYR A 44 -12.68 -0.97 -1.29
C TYR A 44 -12.60 -2.49 -1.34
N GLY A 45 -12.35 -3.03 -2.54
CA GLY A 45 -12.20 -4.47 -2.73
C GLY A 45 -11.02 -5.03 -1.94
N ALA A 46 -11.12 -6.31 -1.58
CA ALA A 46 -9.99 -7.02 -1.01
C ALA A 46 -8.77 -6.94 -1.95
N PRO A 47 -7.56 -6.73 -1.42
CA PRO A 47 -6.36 -6.67 -2.25
C PRO A 47 -6.16 -7.99 -2.97
N GLN A 48 -6.07 -7.93 -4.29
CA GLN A 48 -5.54 -9.06 -5.06
C GLN A 48 -4.04 -9.11 -4.84
N GLU A 49 -3.52 -10.21 -4.30
CA GLU A 49 -2.13 -10.32 -3.85
C GLU A 49 -1.13 -9.92 -4.94
N ALA A 50 -1.33 -10.39 -6.18
CA ALA A 50 -0.46 -10.05 -7.31
C ALA A 50 -0.41 -8.53 -7.57
N ARG A 51 -1.56 -7.85 -7.51
CA ARG A 51 -1.65 -6.40 -7.70
C ARG A 51 -1.04 -5.64 -6.52
N LEU A 52 -1.23 -6.13 -5.30
CA LEU A 52 -0.63 -5.56 -4.10
C LEU A 52 0.89 -5.61 -4.19
N LYS A 53 1.47 -6.76 -4.56
CA LYS A 53 2.93 -6.91 -4.77
C LYS A 53 3.44 -5.96 -5.85
N ALA A 54 2.75 -5.86 -6.98
CA ALA A 54 3.13 -4.93 -8.05
C ALA A 54 3.17 -3.47 -7.56
N ASN A 55 2.16 -3.03 -6.81
CA ASN A 55 2.12 -1.67 -6.27
C ASN A 55 3.23 -1.42 -5.24
N ILE A 56 3.52 -2.40 -4.37
CA ILE A 56 4.62 -2.30 -3.39
C ILE A 56 5.96 -2.21 -4.12
N GLN A 57 6.17 -3.05 -5.15
CA GLN A 57 7.40 -3.06 -5.95
C GLN A 57 7.65 -1.70 -6.61
N VAL A 58 6.63 -1.10 -7.25
CA VAL A 58 6.74 0.25 -7.85
C VAL A 58 7.20 1.27 -6.81
N ILE A 59 6.58 1.28 -5.62
CA ILE A 59 7.00 2.19 -4.55
C ILE A 59 8.44 1.90 -4.10
N TYR A 60 8.83 0.63 -3.98
CA TYR A 60 10.21 0.27 -3.65
C TYR A 60 11.19 0.81 -4.69
N ASP A 61 10.87 0.72 -5.98
CA ASP A 61 11.74 1.18 -7.07
C ASP A 61 11.82 2.72 -7.12
N GLU A 62 10.74 3.42 -6.76
CA GLU A 62 10.68 4.89 -6.73
C GLU A 62 11.38 5.51 -5.51
N LEU A 63 11.37 4.82 -4.37
CA LEU A 63 12.05 5.26 -3.14
C LEU A 63 13.55 5.00 -3.26
N LYS A 64 14.31 5.98 -3.78
CA LYS A 64 15.79 5.94 -3.78
C LYS A 64 16.37 5.96 -2.37
#